data_AF-A0A4S4K929-F1
#
_entry.id   AF-A0A4S4K929-F1
#
_cell.length_a   1.000
_cell.length_b   1.000
_cell.length_c   1.000
_cell.angle_alpha   90.00
_cell.angle_beta   90.00
_cell.angle_gamma   90.00
#
_symmetry.space_group_name_H-M   'P 1'
#
loop_
_entity.id
_entity.type
_entity.pdbx_description
1 polymer ?
#
loop_
_entity_poly.entity_id
_entity_poly.type
_entity_poly.pdbx_seq_one_letter_code
_entity_poly.pdbx_strand_id
1 'polypeptide(L)'
;MKSCRAEFPSENAFELRDLLIDLTGRSMSTGHSKVILRSYLLPNLTAIVPLLINLLTPISGPADFDEEEFELAAEALEEIMSRSALAGGTGTKTLTEPLLLWFERHGGTIVENTLKEGFADSVSRSLCKLLTALGDHSPEYLAANLASSVSPSPVLQEPISTPLPPKSHLIQTFLRLLLAFTALPGYYGVDEEESEMTLGFWYLFQEALWSTDPEYNEDDEAPPRAQGEQGNISRAVYSELVQALRRKVVWPEKNILQPWARDQRDKFQAYRRDVGDTLVNAYYILRDDMLAYYVSELIERISSHREAFGELHAGLVGINDTEKSKVLQSIASVIQALPPEEEIPPVEAIVSPVVSKLYELLQSPAQLPEETRALVVQQLQTIAGVARGLTRTNDSLLIFDDSPDMKQETERMRRARQDPRVVRLRDAILDATRRTVDLWCTDASVSDALSELCKAITSLPSDDTLLSLPAGPLLELICLASQRQLTAVWLNLATMLIIQMDPPALFPTTFKSVPSPEARGTVLNAVTALLQSSLNMFGQPGAMVDVCFGPDPAAHIQETDLSE
;
A
#
# COMPACT_ATOMS: atom_id res chain seq x y z
N MET A 1 -34.31 47.61 19.57
CA MET A 1 -35.42 46.65 19.77
C MET A 1 -35.03 45.70 20.88
N LYS A 2 -35.83 45.61 21.95
CA LYS A 2 -35.60 44.70 23.09
C LYS A 2 -35.78 43.27 22.59
N SER A 3 -34.74 42.44 22.66
CA SER A 3 -34.82 41.01 22.37
C SER A 3 -35.44 40.32 23.58
N CYS A 4 -36.66 39.77 23.41
CA CYS A 4 -37.25 38.85 24.37
C CYS A 4 -36.44 37.55 24.33
N ARG A 5 -35.62 37.30 25.36
CA ARG A 5 -35.20 35.94 25.70
C ARG A 5 -36.40 35.26 26.35
N ALA A 6 -37.10 34.43 25.59
CA ALA A 6 -38.02 33.47 26.17
C ALA A 6 -37.16 32.34 26.77
N GLU A 7 -37.24 32.15 28.09
CA GLU A 7 -36.73 30.92 28.72
C GLU A 7 -37.59 29.74 28.23
N PHE A 8 -36.92 28.71 27.73
CA PHE A 8 -37.57 27.51 27.23
C PHE A 8 -37.99 26.63 28.43
N PRO A 9 -39.24 26.14 28.51
CA PRO A 9 -39.67 25.28 29.61
C PRO A 9 -38.89 23.96 29.61
N SER A 10 -38.28 23.59 30.75
CA SER A 10 -37.51 22.35 30.93
C SER A 10 -38.33 21.08 30.67
N GLU A 11 -39.66 21.18 30.77
CA GLU A 11 -40.61 20.08 30.57
C GLU A 11 -40.70 19.63 29.10
N ASN A 12 -40.39 20.52 28.15
CA ASN A 12 -40.45 20.23 26.71
C ASN A 12 -39.08 19.98 26.08
N ALA A 13 -38.03 19.87 26.90
CA ALA A 13 -36.65 19.72 26.43
C ALA A 13 -36.44 18.39 25.67
N PHE A 14 -37.12 17.32 26.11
CA PHE A 14 -37.06 16.00 25.48
C PHE A 14 -37.77 16.01 24.11
N GLU A 15 -38.97 16.58 24.01
CA GLU A 15 -39.69 16.67 22.73
C GLU A 15 -38.96 17.59 21.72
N LEU A 16 -38.33 18.67 22.20
CA LEU A 16 -37.51 19.54 21.35
C LEU A 16 -36.22 18.83 20.91
N ARG A 17 -35.58 18.05 21.79
CA ARG A 17 -34.42 17.20 21.47
C ARG A 17 -34.77 16.21 20.37
N ASP A 18 -35.86 15.47 20.52
CA ASP A 18 -36.26 14.44 19.56
C ASP A 18 -36.65 15.05 18.21
N LEU A 19 -37.36 16.18 18.23
CA LEU A 19 -37.71 16.92 17.02
C LEU A 19 -36.48 17.50 16.31
N LEU A 20 -35.49 17.99 17.06
CA LEU A 20 -34.24 18.51 16.50
C LEU A 20 -33.34 17.40 15.97
N ILE A 21 -33.26 16.25 16.63
CA ILE A 21 -32.54 15.06 16.16
C ILE A 21 -33.17 14.56 14.85
N ASP A 22 -34.50 14.44 14.79
CA ASP A 22 -35.21 13.98 13.58
C ASP A 22 -35.10 15.00 12.43
N LEU A 23 -35.20 16.30 12.71
CA LEU A 23 -34.98 17.36 11.70
C LEU A 23 -33.52 17.42 11.22
N THR A 24 -32.56 17.19 12.10
CA THR A 24 -31.13 17.19 11.77
C THR A 24 -30.80 15.96 10.92
N GLY A 25 -31.26 14.76 11.30
CA GLY A 25 -31.11 13.54 10.50
C GLY A 25 -31.75 13.63 9.11
N ARG A 26 -32.95 14.23 8.99
CA ARG A 26 -33.64 14.43 7.70
C ARG A 26 -33.01 15.50 6.82
N SER A 27 -32.47 16.56 7.41
CA SER A 27 -31.77 17.60 6.64
C SER A 27 -30.38 17.13 6.17
N MET A 28 -29.75 16.21 6.89
CA MET A 28 -28.43 15.66 6.58
C MET A 28 -28.48 14.55 5.52
N SER A 29 -29.53 13.72 5.54
CA SER A 29 -29.77 12.71 4.49
C SER A 29 -30.13 13.31 3.12
N THR A 30 -30.54 14.58 3.06
CA THR A 30 -31.02 15.23 1.83
C THR A 30 -30.03 16.19 1.17
N GLY A 31 -28.87 16.47 1.76
CA GLY A 31 -27.75 17.16 1.07
C GLY A 31 -27.96 18.63 0.67
N HIS A 32 -28.99 19.32 1.18
CA HIS A 32 -29.31 20.69 0.74
C HIS A 32 -28.69 21.80 1.63
N SER A 33 -27.71 22.51 1.05
CA SER A 33 -27.31 23.92 1.25
C SER A 33 -26.57 24.38 2.53
N LYS A 34 -25.25 24.62 2.36
CA LYS A 34 -24.26 25.14 3.34
C LYS A 34 -24.54 26.53 3.93
N VAL A 35 -25.51 27.30 3.42
CA VAL A 35 -25.69 28.72 3.78
C VAL A 35 -26.82 28.96 4.79
N ILE A 36 -27.88 28.17 4.78
CA ILE A 36 -29.04 28.34 5.69
C ILE A 36 -28.76 27.69 7.06
N LEU A 37 -27.99 26.58 7.08
CA LEU A 37 -27.59 25.89 8.30
C LEU A 37 -26.69 26.76 9.20
N ARG A 38 -25.85 27.63 8.62
CA ARG A 38 -24.88 28.45 9.38
C ARG A 38 -25.52 29.57 10.21
N SER A 39 -26.66 30.14 9.81
CA SER A 39 -27.27 31.26 10.57
C SER A 39 -28.36 30.81 11.56
N TYR A 40 -29.06 29.70 11.29
CA TYR A 40 -30.15 29.23 12.13
C TYR A 40 -29.78 28.07 13.09
N LEU A 41 -28.81 27.22 12.75
CA LEU A 41 -28.43 26.06 13.60
C LEU A 41 -27.18 26.29 14.45
N LEU A 42 -26.28 27.21 14.09
CA LEU A 42 -25.08 27.49 14.91
C LEU A 42 -25.42 27.89 16.36
N PRO A 43 -26.45 28.73 16.64
CA PRO A 43 -26.86 29.02 18.00
C PRO A 43 -27.43 27.79 18.73
N ASN A 44 -28.08 26.87 18.00
CA ASN A 44 -28.66 25.65 18.56
C ASN A 44 -27.60 24.59 18.84
N LEU A 45 -26.59 24.44 17.96
CA LEU A 45 -25.47 23.52 18.18
C LEU A 45 -24.62 23.95 19.37
N THR A 46 -24.32 25.24 19.51
CA THR A 46 -23.57 25.74 20.66
C THR A 46 -24.32 25.57 21.99
N ALA A 47 -25.64 25.49 21.97
CA ALA A 47 -26.47 25.20 23.14
C ALA A 47 -26.65 23.69 23.42
N ILE A 48 -26.61 22.84 22.39
CA ILE A 48 -26.81 21.39 22.53
C ILE A 48 -25.55 20.66 23.00
N VAL A 49 -24.36 21.13 22.61
CA VAL A 49 -23.09 20.47 22.95
C VAL A 49 -22.91 20.26 24.46
N PRO A 50 -23.16 21.24 25.35
CA PRO A 50 -23.10 21.01 26.79
C PRO A 50 -24.09 19.94 27.29
N LEU A 51 -25.28 19.85 26.69
CA LEU A 51 -26.27 18.84 27.06
C LEU A 51 -25.80 17.44 26.65
N LEU A 52 -25.23 17.30 25.45
CA LEU A 52 -24.67 16.03 24.98
C LEU A 52 -23.49 15.59 25.86
N ILE A 53 -22.58 16.51 26.22
CA ILE A 53 -21.47 16.21 27.14
C ILE A 53 -22.01 15.78 28.52
N ASN A 54 -23.11 16.36 28.98
CA ASN A 54 -23.73 15.94 30.25
C ASN A 54 -24.31 14.53 30.18
N LEU A 55 -24.86 14.09 29.04
CA LEU A 55 -25.33 12.71 28.84
C LEU A 55 -24.20 11.68 28.85
N LEU A 56 -22.94 12.11 28.61
CA LEU A 56 -21.79 11.23 28.76
C LEU A 56 -21.43 11.01 30.24
N THR A 57 -21.93 11.82 31.18
CA THR A 57 -21.53 11.73 32.58
C THR A 57 -22.16 10.53 33.30
N PRO A 58 -21.47 9.91 34.29
CA PRO A 58 -22.02 8.78 35.03
C PRO A 58 -23.33 9.11 35.77
N ILE A 59 -24.28 8.17 35.80
CA ILE A 59 -25.58 8.31 36.46
C ILE A 59 -25.45 8.19 37.98
N SER A 60 -24.66 7.22 38.46
CA SER A 60 -24.57 6.88 39.89
C SER A 60 -23.22 6.25 40.27
N GLY A 61 -22.25 7.10 40.60
CA GLY A 61 -20.89 6.67 40.97
C GLY A 61 -19.88 6.89 39.83
N PRO A 62 -18.59 6.58 40.03
CA PRO A 62 -17.54 6.99 39.09
C PRO A 62 -17.51 6.18 37.77
N ALA A 63 -18.20 5.04 37.69
CA ALA A 63 -18.12 4.09 36.59
C ALA A 63 -19.48 3.55 36.10
N ASP A 64 -20.58 4.16 36.55
CA ASP A 64 -21.94 3.71 36.22
C ASP A 64 -22.52 4.62 35.12
N PHE A 65 -22.44 4.16 33.87
CA PHE A 65 -22.87 4.90 32.68
C PHE A 65 -24.14 4.30 32.10
N ASP A 66 -25.02 5.15 31.57
CA ASP A 66 -26.11 4.68 30.72
C ASP A 66 -25.54 4.34 29.33
N GLU A 67 -25.47 3.05 28.98
CA GLU A 67 -24.87 2.62 27.70
C GLU A 67 -25.59 3.26 26.50
N GLU A 68 -26.92 3.33 26.52
CA GLU A 68 -27.73 3.85 25.41
C GLU A 68 -27.59 5.37 25.28
N GLU A 69 -27.68 6.11 26.39
CA GLU A 69 -27.50 7.57 26.34
C GLU A 69 -26.07 7.96 25.96
N PHE A 70 -25.08 7.20 26.46
CA PHE A 70 -23.66 7.44 26.16
C PHE A 70 -23.36 7.24 24.67
N GLU A 71 -23.79 6.11 24.10
CA GLU A 71 -23.61 5.81 22.67
C GLU A 71 -24.24 6.89 21.79
N LEU A 72 -25.51 7.22 22.03
CA LEU A 72 -26.23 8.21 21.24
C LEU A 72 -25.63 9.61 21.37
N ALA A 73 -25.16 9.99 22.56
CA ALA A 73 -24.50 11.27 22.78
C ALA A 73 -23.11 11.32 22.11
N ALA A 74 -22.33 10.24 22.18
CA ALA A 74 -21.03 10.13 21.54
C ALA A 74 -21.16 10.19 20.01
N GLU A 75 -22.11 9.46 19.42
CA GLU A 75 -22.38 9.49 17.96
C GLU A 75 -22.84 10.88 17.50
N ALA A 76 -23.71 11.54 18.27
CA ALA A 76 -24.13 12.90 17.96
C ALA A 76 -22.96 13.90 18.00
N LEU A 77 -22.04 13.75 18.96
CA LEU A 77 -20.84 14.59 19.05
C LEU A 77 -19.84 14.30 17.91
N GLU A 78 -19.67 13.04 17.52
CA GLU A 78 -18.88 12.64 16.35
C GLU A 78 -19.40 13.29 15.06
N GLU A 79 -20.73 13.24 14.84
CA GLU A 79 -21.36 13.85 13.67
C GLU A 79 -21.22 15.39 13.70
N ILE A 80 -21.32 16.01 14.89
CA ILE A 80 -21.08 17.45 15.06
C ILE A 80 -19.64 17.80 14.70
N MET A 81 -18.65 17.02 15.16
CA MET A 81 -17.23 17.24 14.89
C MET A 81 -16.85 17.05 13.41
N SER A 82 -17.54 16.16 12.69
CA SER A 82 -17.19 15.83 11.31
C SER A 82 -17.96 16.63 10.25
N ARG A 83 -19.24 16.96 10.48
CA ARG A 83 -20.14 17.43 9.41
C ARG A 83 -20.90 18.73 9.71
N SER A 84 -20.72 19.29 10.90
CA SER A 84 -21.42 20.53 11.29
C SER A 84 -20.63 21.81 10.98
N ALA A 85 -21.22 22.95 11.32
CA ALA A 85 -20.53 24.23 11.28
C ALA A 85 -19.46 24.39 12.38
N LEU A 86 -19.38 23.44 13.33
CA LEU A 86 -18.29 23.31 14.29
C LEU A 86 -17.17 22.39 13.79
N ALA A 87 -17.26 21.77 12.61
CA ALA A 87 -16.22 20.89 12.09
C ALA A 87 -14.91 21.62 11.73
N GLY A 88 -13.83 20.87 11.50
CA GLY A 88 -12.54 21.38 11.05
C GLY A 88 -11.84 22.29 12.08
N GLY A 89 -11.86 21.90 13.36
CA GLY A 89 -11.17 22.59 14.45
C GLY A 89 -11.88 23.84 14.95
N THR A 90 -13.10 24.10 14.49
CA THR A 90 -13.86 25.29 14.91
C THR A 90 -14.61 25.04 16.22
N GLY A 91 -15.03 26.10 16.91
CA GLY A 91 -15.80 25.94 18.16
C GLY A 91 -14.99 25.49 19.38
N THR A 92 -13.69 25.75 19.41
CA THR A 92 -12.77 25.32 20.48
C THR A 92 -13.28 25.54 21.91
N LYS A 93 -13.87 26.71 22.20
CA LYS A 93 -14.38 27.04 23.53
C LYS A 93 -15.71 26.37 23.89
N THR A 94 -16.43 25.90 22.88
CA THR A 94 -17.78 25.34 23.04
C THR A 94 -17.77 23.81 22.96
N LEU A 95 -16.80 23.23 22.23
CA LEU A 95 -16.72 21.79 21.95
C LEU A 95 -15.41 21.20 22.45
N THR A 96 -14.26 21.64 21.90
CA THR A 96 -12.94 21.05 22.20
C THR A 96 -12.56 21.16 23.67
N GLU A 97 -12.54 22.36 24.26
CA GLU A 97 -12.15 22.58 25.66
C GLU A 97 -13.12 21.88 26.66
N PRO A 98 -14.45 21.99 26.52
CA PRO A 98 -15.38 21.25 27.37
C PRO A 98 -15.24 19.73 27.28
N LEU A 99 -15.04 19.18 26.09
CA LEU A 99 -14.88 17.73 25.91
C LEU A 99 -13.56 17.22 26.49
N LEU A 100 -12.46 17.98 26.33
CA LEU A 100 -11.18 17.69 26.97
C LEU A 100 -11.27 17.70 28.50
N LEU A 101 -12.05 18.61 29.09
CA LEU A 101 -12.33 18.62 30.52
C LEU A 101 -13.13 17.39 30.96
N TRP A 102 -14.10 16.97 30.15
CA TRP A 102 -14.86 15.74 30.41
C TRP A 102 -13.95 14.50 30.37
N PHE A 103 -13.05 14.39 29.38
CA PHE A 103 -12.07 13.30 29.30
C PHE A 103 -11.14 13.25 30.51
N GLU A 104 -10.65 14.41 30.98
CA GLU A 104 -9.82 14.47 32.19
C GLU A 104 -10.56 13.97 33.43
N ARG A 105 -11.84 14.31 33.55
CA ARG A 105 -12.67 13.95 34.72
C ARG A 105 -13.13 12.49 34.72
N HIS A 106 -13.46 11.92 33.56
CA HIS A 106 -14.15 10.62 33.47
C HIS A 106 -13.46 9.58 32.57
N GLY A 107 -12.71 10.00 31.56
CA GLY A 107 -12.15 9.08 30.55
C GLY A 107 -11.16 8.08 31.15
N GLY A 108 -10.40 8.48 32.18
CA GLY A 108 -9.47 7.60 32.89
C GLY A 108 -10.16 6.37 33.51
N THR A 109 -11.30 6.56 34.16
CA THR A 109 -12.05 5.47 34.80
C THR A 109 -12.54 4.44 33.78
N ILE A 110 -13.02 4.89 32.63
CA ILE A 110 -13.48 3.99 31.55
C ILE A 110 -12.30 3.15 31.05
N VAL A 111 -11.19 3.79 30.69
CA VAL A 111 -9.98 3.09 30.20
C VAL A 111 -9.43 2.11 31.24
N GLU A 112 -9.37 2.50 32.52
CA GLU A 112 -8.93 1.62 33.60
C GLU A 112 -9.82 0.36 33.72
N ASN A 113 -11.14 0.51 33.58
CA ASN A 113 -12.07 -0.62 33.58
C ASN A 113 -11.85 -1.50 32.34
N THR A 114 -11.74 -0.93 31.15
CA THR A 114 -11.44 -1.66 29.91
C THR A 114 -10.18 -2.52 30.05
N LEU A 115 -9.10 -1.94 30.56
CA LEU A 115 -7.83 -2.65 30.75
C LEU A 115 -7.93 -3.76 31.81
N LYS A 116 -8.77 -3.58 32.81
CA LYS A 116 -9.00 -4.56 33.88
C LYS A 116 -9.86 -5.73 33.41
N GLU A 117 -10.90 -5.47 32.62
CA GLU A 117 -11.79 -6.49 32.08
C GLU A 117 -11.17 -7.24 30.90
N GLY A 118 -10.26 -6.59 30.18
CA GLY A 118 -9.52 -7.18 29.07
C GLY A 118 -10.27 -7.19 27.74
N PHE A 119 -11.41 -6.50 27.65
CA PHE A 119 -12.13 -6.25 26.40
C PHE A 119 -12.77 -4.86 26.42
N ALA A 120 -13.05 -4.30 25.25
CA ALA A 120 -13.79 -3.05 25.12
C ALA A 120 -15.29 -3.32 25.03
N ASP A 121 -16.01 -2.95 26.09
CA ASP A 121 -17.46 -2.86 26.09
C ASP A 121 -17.96 -1.71 25.20
N SER A 122 -19.28 -1.50 25.15
CA SER A 122 -19.86 -0.54 24.22
C SER A 122 -19.53 0.92 24.59
N VAL A 123 -19.50 1.25 25.89
CA VAL A 123 -19.07 2.55 26.41
C VAL A 123 -17.60 2.81 26.08
N SER A 124 -16.72 1.84 26.33
CA SER A 124 -15.30 1.91 25.99
C SER A 124 -15.07 2.11 24.50
N ARG A 125 -15.80 1.38 23.64
CA ARG A 125 -15.71 1.56 22.19
C ARG A 125 -16.19 2.94 21.75
N SER A 126 -17.29 3.43 22.31
CA SER A 126 -17.82 4.76 22.03
C SER A 126 -16.89 5.87 22.52
N LEU A 127 -16.22 5.68 23.66
CA LEU A 127 -15.15 6.57 24.11
C LEU A 127 -13.98 6.60 23.13
N CYS A 128 -13.53 5.43 22.65
CA CYS A 128 -12.45 5.35 21.67
C CYS A 128 -12.80 6.10 20.38
N LYS A 129 -14.00 5.89 19.84
CA LYS A 129 -14.51 6.66 18.69
C LYS A 129 -14.53 8.16 18.95
N LEU A 130 -15.01 8.58 20.12
CA LEU A 130 -15.11 9.99 20.49
C LEU A 130 -13.72 10.64 20.64
N LEU A 131 -12.73 9.91 21.18
CA LEU A 131 -11.34 10.34 21.24
C LEU A 131 -10.74 10.50 19.84
N THR A 132 -10.90 9.50 18.96
CA THR A 132 -10.46 9.58 17.57
C THR A 132 -11.12 10.76 16.86
N ALA A 133 -12.44 10.92 16.99
CA ALA A 133 -13.19 11.99 16.35
C ALA A 133 -12.73 13.39 16.83
N LEU A 134 -12.43 13.57 18.12
CA LEU A 134 -11.85 14.84 18.59
C LEU A 134 -10.42 15.04 18.06
N GLY A 135 -9.64 13.97 18.00
CA GLY A 135 -8.29 13.96 17.45
C GLY A 135 -8.24 14.41 16.00
N ASP A 136 -9.12 13.87 15.16
CA ASP A 136 -9.28 14.24 13.74
C ASP A 136 -9.83 15.67 13.59
N HIS A 137 -10.71 16.07 14.52
CA HIS A 137 -11.34 17.37 14.50
C HIS A 137 -10.41 18.52 14.88
N SER A 138 -9.50 18.35 15.85
CA SER A 138 -8.72 19.44 16.45
C SER A 138 -7.20 19.19 16.55
N PRO A 139 -6.53 18.56 15.57
CA PRO A 139 -5.11 18.18 15.72
C PRO A 139 -4.19 19.40 15.90
N GLU A 140 -4.45 20.54 15.24
CA GLU A 140 -3.65 21.76 15.38
C GLU A 140 -3.81 22.40 16.77
N TYR A 141 -5.03 22.35 17.33
CA TYR A 141 -5.26 22.87 18.68
C TYR A 141 -4.51 22.04 19.72
N LEU A 142 -4.55 20.70 19.59
CA LEU A 142 -3.83 19.78 20.47
C LEU A 142 -2.32 20.01 20.38
N ALA A 143 -1.77 20.13 19.17
CA ALA A 143 -0.35 20.39 18.95
C ALA A 143 0.08 21.74 19.53
N ALA A 144 -0.62 22.83 19.20
CA ALA A 144 -0.27 24.19 19.62
C ALA A 144 -0.34 24.42 21.14
N ASN A 145 -1.08 23.59 21.87
CA ASN A 145 -1.27 23.75 23.31
C ASN A 145 -0.60 22.64 24.14
N LEU A 146 0.17 21.75 23.52
CA LEU A 146 0.80 20.59 24.17
C LEU A 146 1.66 20.95 25.41
N ALA A 147 2.36 22.09 25.35
CA ALA A 147 3.17 22.65 26.44
C ALA A 147 2.56 23.92 27.07
N SER A 148 1.30 24.25 26.77
CA SER A 148 0.67 25.49 27.23
C SER A 148 0.33 25.46 28.72
N SER A 149 0.81 26.44 29.48
CA SER A 149 0.48 26.64 30.90
C SER A 149 -0.82 27.43 31.12
N VAL A 150 -1.51 27.80 30.05
CA VAL A 150 -2.74 28.62 30.10
C VAL A 150 -3.93 27.71 30.43
N SER A 151 -4.73 28.07 31.44
CA SER A 151 -6.00 27.40 31.73
C SER A 151 -7.07 27.75 30.68
N PRO A 152 -8.01 26.82 30.37
CA PRO A 152 -9.13 27.12 29.48
C PRO A 152 -10.03 28.21 30.08
N SER A 153 -10.81 28.88 29.23
CA SER A 153 -11.77 29.89 29.70
C SER A 153 -12.92 29.19 30.44
N PRO A 154 -13.48 29.77 31.52
CA PRO A 154 -14.58 29.14 32.24
C PRO A 154 -15.79 28.97 31.31
N VAL A 155 -16.24 27.73 31.17
CA VAL A 155 -17.50 27.39 30.50
C VAL A 155 -18.62 27.90 31.41
N LEU A 156 -19.57 28.64 30.84
CA LEU A 156 -20.74 29.11 31.58
C LEU A 156 -21.48 27.89 32.14
N GLN A 157 -21.64 27.83 33.47
CA GLN A 157 -22.57 26.97 34.26
C GLN A 157 -22.00 25.90 35.23
N GLU A 158 -20.79 26.02 35.78
CA GLU A 158 -20.46 25.32 37.06
C GLU A 158 -20.08 26.31 38.18
N PRO A 159 -20.50 26.09 39.44
CA PRO A 159 -20.04 26.87 40.58
C PRO A 159 -18.55 26.61 40.82
N ILE A 160 -17.71 27.50 40.28
CA ILE A 160 -16.23 27.44 40.28
C ILE A 160 -15.72 27.39 41.73
N SER A 161 -15.41 26.19 42.22
CA SER A 161 -14.73 25.99 43.51
C SER A 161 -13.32 25.41 43.39
N THR A 162 -12.79 25.23 42.17
CA THR A 162 -11.42 24.76 41.94
C THR A 162 -10.77 25.47 40.75
N PRO A 163 -9.44 25.73 40.78
CA PRO A 163 -8.74 26.22 39.59
C PRO A 163 -8.77 25.14 38.49
N LEU A 164 -9.08 25.56 37.25
CA LEU A 164 -9.10 24.66 36.09
C LEU A 164 -7.68 24.22 35.71
N PRO A 165 -7.46 22.93 35.36
CA PRO A 165 -6.16 22.45 34.90
C PRO A 165 -5.65 23.25 33.68
N PRO A 166 -4.32 23.37 33.50
CA PRO A 166 -3.75 23.99 32.31
C PRO A 166 -4.05 23.16 31.06
N LYS A 167 -4.10 23.80 29.89
CA LYS A 167 -4.38 23.14 28.61
C LYS A 167 -3.42 21.98 28.31
N SER A 168 -2.14 22.13 28.62
CA SER A 168 -1.15 21.04 28.50
C SER A 168 -1.55 19.78 29.25
N HIS A 169 -2.09 19.92 30.47
CA HIS A 169 -2.55 18.77 31.26
C HIS A 169 -3.72 18.05 30.57
N LEU A 170 -4.70 18.81 30.08
CA LEU A 170 -5.87 18.23 29.39
C LEU A 170 -5.45 17.47 28.11
N ILE A 171 -4.53 18.05 27.34
CA ILE A 171 -4.05 17.46 26.08
C ILE A 171 -3.20 16.22 26.34
N GLN A 172 -2.29 16.26 27.33
CA GLN A 172 -1.49 15.09 27.68
C GLN A 172 -2.35 13.97 28.25
N THR A 173 -3.44 14.29 28.97
CA THR A 173 -4.42 13.29 29.41
C THR A 173 -5.17 12.71 28.22
N PHE A 174 -5.64 13.52 27.27
CA PHE A 174 -6.23 13.03 26.02
C PHE A 174 -5.29 12.07 25.26
N LEU A 175 -4.02 12.46 25.05
CA LEU A 175 -3.02 11.63 24.38
C LEU A 175 -2.78 10.31 25.13
N ARG A 176 -2.77 10.34 26.46
CA ARG A 176 -2.62 9.14 27.30
C ARG A 176 -3.81 8.18 27.15
N LEU A 177 -5.03 8.71 27.12
CA LEU A 177 -6.24 7.89 26.93
C LEU A 177 -6.26 7.26 25.54
N LEU A 178 -5.98 8.03 24.50
CA LEU A 178 -5.92 7.50 23.14
C LEU A 178 -4.80 6.46 22.98
N LEU A 179 -3.62 6.72 23.55
CA LEU A 179 -2.51 5.76 23.54
C LEU A 179 -2.86 4.46 24.26
N ALA A 180 -3.67 4.50 25.31
CA ALA A 180 -4.15 3.29 25.98
C ALA A 180 -5.01 2.41 25.06
N PHE A 181 -5.83 3.01 24.19
CA PHE A 181 -6.56 2.29 23.14
C PHE A 181 -5.64 1.81 22.01
N THR A 182 -4.66 2.61 21.57
CA THR A 182 -3.64 2.14 20.62
C THR A 182 -2.86 0.94 21.16
N ALA A 183 -2.59 0.93 22.47
CA ALA A 183 -1.85 -0.11 23.17
C ALA A 183 -2.73 -1.20 23.80
N LEU A 184 -4.01 -1.28 23.42
CA LEU A 184 -4.97 -2.19 24.03
C LEU A 184 -4.44 -3.64 23.98
N PRO A 185 -4.50 -4.39 25.10
CA PRO A 185 -4.02 -5.77 25.14
C PRO A 185 -4.83 -6.66 24.19
N GLY A 186 -4.18 -7.71 23.68
CA GLY A 186 -4.77 -8.64 22.72
C GLY A 186 -4.36 -8.36 21.26
N TYR A 187 -4.79 -9.26 20.39
CA TYR A 187 -4.49 -9.24 18.96
C TYR A 187 -5.62 -8.62 18.15
N TYR A 188 -5.25 -7.68 17.29
CA TYR A 188 -6.19 -7.01 16.39
C TYR A 188 -6.92 -8.01 15.47
N GLY A 189 -8.23 -7.82 15.33
CA GLY A 189 -9.10 -8.67 14.51
C GLY A 189 -9.43 -10.01 15.15
N VAL A 190 -9.01 -10.24 16.40
CA VAL A 190 -9.32 -11.42 17.20
C VAL A 190 -9.91 -11.02 18.55
N ASP A 191 -9.15 -10.25 19.33
CA ASP A 191 -9.53 -9.85 20.69
C ASP A 191 -10.11 -8.43 20.73
N GLU A 192 -9.64 -7.56 19.84
CA GLU A 192 -10.04 -6.15 19.77
C GLU A 192 -9.96 -5.60 18.34
N GLU A 193 -10.67 -4.50 18.08
CA GLU A 193 -10.60 -3.75 16.82
C GLU A 193 -10.33 -2.24 17.06
N GLU A 194 -10.30 -1.81 18.31
CA GLU A 194 -10.18 -0.42 18.76
C GLU A 194 -8.80 0.20 18.49
N SER A 195 -7.73 -0.60 18.44
CA SER A 195 -6.39 -0.05 18.22
C SER A 195 -6.21 0.51 16.80
N GLU A 196 -6.90 -0.02 15.79
CA GLU A 196 -6.80 0.44 14.39
C GLU A 196 -7.41 1.82 14.19
N MET A 197 -8.58 2.08 14.79
CA MET A 197 -9.24 3.39 14.69
C MET A 197 -8.44 4.55 15.30
N THR A 198 -7.40 4.26 16.10
CA THR A 198 -6.52 5.31 16.66
C THR A 198 -5.37 5.70 15.73
N LEU A 199 -5.06 4.89 14.70
CA LEU A 199 -3.86 5.08 13.88
C LEU A 199 -3.91 6.38 13.06
N GLY A 200 -5.10 6.73 12.52
CA GLY A 200 -5.30 7.95 11.73
C GLY A 200 -4.91 9.22 12.48
N PHE A 201 -5.24 9.30 13.77
CA PHE A 201 -4.88 10.44 14.61
C PHE A 201 -3.35 10.65 14.70
N TRP A 202 -2.57 9.58 14.86
CA TRP A 202 -1.11 9.71 15.05
C TRP A 202 -0.40 10.29 13.83
N TYR A 203 -0.95 10.10 12.63
CA TYR A 203 -0.53 10.79 11.43
C TYR A 203 -0.90 12.28 11.48
N LEU A 204 -2.17 12.61 11.73
CA LEU A 204 -2.65 13.99 11.78
C LEU A 204 -1.94 14.82 12.86
N PHE A 205 -1.68 14.22 14.01
CA PHE A 205 -0.99 14.88 15.11
C PHE A 205 0.46 15.18 14.76
N GLN A 206 1.14 14.30 14.02
CA GLN A 206 2.50 14.56 13.55
C GLN A 206 2.52 15.74 12.56
N GLU A 207 1.59 15.79 11.62
CA GLU A 207 1.46 16.90 10.65
C GLU A 207 1.17 18.23 11.36
N ALA A 208 0.28 18.20 12.36
CA ALA A 208 -0.05 19.37 13.17
C ALA A 208 1.13 19.88 14.03
N LEU A 209 1.97 18.97 14.55
CA LEU A 209 3.18 19.34 15.27
C LEU A 209 4.17 20.11 14.39
N TRP A 210 4.27 19.78 13.10
CA TRP A 210 5.11 20.52 12.16
C TRP A 210 4.52 21.87 11.77
N SER A 211 3.21 21.91 11.52
CA SER A 211 2.49 23.13 11.15
C SER A 211 2.54 24.22 12.24
N THR A 212 2.84 23.84 13.49
CA THR A 212 2.93 24.74 14.63
C THR A 212 4.35 25.21 14.94
N ASP A 213 5.37 24.67 14.25
CA ASP A 213 6.77 25.07 14.43
C ASP A 213 7.08 26.34 13.62
N PRO A 214 7.44 27.48 14.25
CA PRO A 214 7.73 28.72 13.54
C PRO A 214 9.00 28.67 12.67
N GLU A 215 9.85 27.65 12.80
CA GLU A 215 11.02 27.42 11.93
C GLU A 215 10.71 26.53 10.70
N TYR A 216 9.46 26.09 10.52
CA TYR A 216 9.04 25.27 9.38
C TYR A 216 9.05 26.05 8.06
N ASN A 217 9.95 25.67 7.15
CA ASN A 217 9.95 26.06 5.74
C ASN A 217 9.60 24.83 4.88
N GLU A 218 8.59 24.95 4.02
CA GLU A 218 8.17 23.87 3.10
C GLU A 218 9.28 23.48 2.09
N ASP A 219 10.28 24.35 1.88
CA ASP A 219 11.38 24.15 0.94
C ASP A 219 12.61 23.42 1.55
N ASP A 220 12.63 23.15 2.86
CA ASP A 220 13.77 22.46 3.51
C ASP A 220 13.68 20.93 3.33
N GLU A 221 14.78 20.30 2.87
CA GLU A 221 14.89 18.83 2.70
C GLU A 221 14.73 18.04 4.02
N ALA A 222 14.78 18.72 5.18
CA ALA A 222 14.59 18.11 6.48
C ALA A 222 13.67 18.97 7.36
N PRO A 223 12.59 18.39 7.93
CA PRO A 223 11.67 19.14 8.78
C PRO A 223 12.38 19.61 10.06
N PRO A 224 11.99 20.77 10.63
CA PRO A 224 12.56 21.32 11.84
C PRO A 224 12.44 20.33 13.00
N ARG A 225 13.49 20.26 13.82
CA ARG A 225 13.38 19.61 15.12
C ARG A 225 12.59 20.55 16.02
N ALA A 226 11.38 20.16 16.43
CA ALA A 226 10.63 20.87 17.46
C ALA A 226 11.54 21.04 18.70
N GLN A 227 11.97 22.28 18.96
CA GLN A 227 12.85 22.64 20.07
C GLN A 227 12.02 23.10 21.28
N GLY A 228 12.54 22.86 22.49
CA GLY A 228 11.89 23.27 23.73
C GLY A 228 10.95 22.22 24.35
N GLU A 229 10.09 22.65 25.26
CA GLU A 229 9.26 21.78 26.08
C GLU A 229 8.25 20.96 25.24
N GLN A 230 7.65 21.57 24.22
CA GLN A 230 6.74 20.90 23.29
C GLN A 230 7.42 19.75 22.53
N GLY A 231 8.65 19.96 22.06
CA GLY A 231 9.43 18.93 21.37
C GLY A 231 9.84 17.77 22.29
N ASN A 232 10.15 18.05 23.55
CA ASN A 232 10.45 17.01 24.54
C ASN A 232 9.21 16.15 24.83
N ILE A 233 8.04 16.78 24.99
CA ILE A 233 6.78 16.08 25.25
C ILE A 233 6.38 15.25 24.03
N SER A 234 6.45 15.81 22.82
CA SER A 234 6.09 15.07 21.60
C SER A 234 6.99 13.85 21.40
N ARG A 235 8.32 13.98 21.58
CA ARG A 235 9.24 12.84 21.52
C ARG A 235 8.93 11.77 22.55
N ALA A 236 8.57 12.15 23.78
CA ALA A 236 8.19 11.18 24.82
C ALA A 236 6.93 10.39 24.40
N VAL A 237 5.89 11.09 23.94
CA VAL A 237 4.63 10.48 23.47
C VAL A 237 4.88 9.52 22.30
N TYR A 238 5.61 9.95 21.28
CA TYR A 238 5.91 9.10 20.12
C TYR A 238 6.84 7.92 20.47
N SER A 239 7.72 8.07 21.47
CA SER A 239 8.53 6.94 21.96
C SER A 239 7.65 5.85 22.59
N GLU A 240 6.67 6.24 23.42
CA GLU A 240 5.71 5.29 23.99
C GLU A 240 4.82 4.66 22.91
N LEU A 241 4.39 5.46 21.92
CA LEU A 241 3.65 4.96 20.74
C LEU A 241 4.44 3.88 20.01
N VAL A 242 5.70 4.12 19.67
CA VAL A 242 6.56 3.14 18.98
C VAL A 242 6.69 1.85 19.78
N GLN A 243 6.83 1.95 21.11
CA GLN A 243 6.89 0.78 21.98
C GLN A 243 5.56 0.00 22.00
N ALA A 244 4.42 0.69 22.00
CA ALA A 244 3.10 0.07 21.93
C ALA A 244 2.88 -0.62 20.57
N LEU A 245 3.05 0.12 19.47
CA LEU A 245 2.87 -0.38 18.11
C LEU A 245 3.77 -1.58 17.81
N ARG A 246 5.04 -1.52 18.23
CA ARG A 246 5.95 -2.66 18.11
C ARG A 246 5.39 -3.91 18.77
N ARG A 247 4.81 -3.82 19.98
CA ARG A 247 4.20 -4.96 20.67
C ARG A 247 2.97 -5.47 19.91
N LYS A 248 2.14 -4.58 19.38
CA LYS A 248 0.90 -4.91 18.66
C LYS A 248 1.13 -5.66 17.34
N VAL A 249 2.28 -5.47 16.69
CA VAL A 249 2.58 -6.11 15.39
C VAL A 249 3.38 -7.41 15.49
N VAL A 250 3.69 -7.88 16.71
CA VAL A 250 4.37 -9.17 16.91
C VAL A 250 3.38 -10.30 16.64
N TRP A 251 3.77 -11.22 15.76
CA TRP A 251 2.99 -12.44 15.53
C TRP A 251 2.87 -13.26 16.81
N PRO A 252 1.69 -13.87 17.08
CA PRO A 252 1.56 -14.81 18.19
C PRO A 252 2.47 -16.02 18.00
N GLU A 253 2.72 -16.72 19.10
CA GLU A 253 3.30 -18.06 19.06
C GLU A 253 2.40 -19.03 18.27
N LYS A 254 3.00 -20.13 17.77
CA LYS A 254 2.32 -21.09 16.87
C LYS A 254 1.05 -21.69 17.48
N ASN A 255 1.02 -21.88 18.79
CA ASN A 255 -0.14 -22.38 19.55
C ASN A 255 -1.35 -21.45 19.49
N ILE A 256 -1.14 -20.13 19.49
CA ILE A 256 -2.19 -19.12 19.40
C ILE A 256 -2.56 -18.86 17.93
N LEU A 257 -1.57 -18.90 17.02
CA LEU A 257 -1.78 -18.59 15.60
C LEU A 257 -2.48 -19.73 14.82
N GLN A 258 -2.26 -21.00 15.20
CA GLN A 258 -2.90 -22.15 14.53
C GLN A 258 -4.43 -22.12 14.53
N PRO A 259 -5.13 -21.83 15.65
CA PRO A 259 -6.59 -21.79 15.67
C PRO A 259 -7.19 -20.59 14.95
N TRP A 260 -6.40 -19.57 14.59
CA TRP A 260 -6.93 -18.39 13.89
C TRP A 260 -7.55 -18.78 12.56
N ALA A 261 -8.68 -18.16 12.24
CA ALA A 261 -9.29 -18.27 10.94
C ALA A 261 -8.47 -17.51 9.88
N ARG A 262 -8.74 -17.77 8.59
CA ARG A 262 -7.99 -17.14 7.50
C ARG A 262 -8.21 -15.63 7.47
N ASP A 263 -9.45 -15.19 7.62
CA ASP A 263 -9.86 -13.80 7.72
C ASP A 263 -9.18 -13.07 8.89
N GLN A 264 -9.04 -13.70 10.05
CA GLN A 264 -8.32 -13.13 11.20
C GLN A 264 -6.84 -12.89 10.89
N ARG A 265 -6.17 -13.87 10.24
CA ARG A 265 -4.78 -13.71 9.79
C ARG A 265 -4.64 -12.62 8.74
N ASP A 266 -5.57 -12.54 7.80
CA ASP A 266 -5.57 -11.53 6.74
C ASP A 266 -5.81 -10.12 7.30
N LYS A 267 -6.75 -9.97 8.27
CA LYS A 267 -6.97 -8.73 9.04
C LYS A 267 -5.72 -8.30 9.81
N PHE A 268 -5.11 -9.21 10.58
CA PHE A 268 -3.89 -8.90 11.33
C PHE A 268 -2.72 -8.52 10.40
N GLN A 269 -2.59 -9.19 9.26
CA GLN A 269 -1.59 -8.85 8.25
C GLN A 269 -1.85 -7.48 7.59
N ALA A 270 -3.11 -7.06 7.45
CA ALA A 270 -3.46 -5.70 7.02
C ALA A 270 -3.09 -4.66 8.07
N TYR A 271 -3.51 -4.88 9.31
CA TYR A 271 -3.18 -4.02 10.44
C TYR A 271 -1.67 -3.79 10.62
N ARG A 272 -0.85 -4.82 10.41
CA ARG A 272 0.62 -4.67 10.46
C ARG A 272 1.16 -3.72 9.39
N ARG A 273 0.48 -3.57 8.24
CA ARG A 273 0.84 -2.56 7.22
C ARG A 273 0.44 -1.16 7.69
N ASP A 274 -0.77 -1.00 8.20
CA ASP A 274 -1.28 0.29 8.69
C ASP A 274 -0.46 0.82 9.87
N VAL A 275 -0.04 -0.08 10.78
CA VAL A 275 0.92 0.24 11.84
C VAL A 275 2.30 0.57 11.26
N GLY A 276 2.72 -0.12 10.19
CA GLY A 276 3.94 0.20 9.47
C GLY A 276 3.97 1.65 8.97
N ASP A 277 2.87 2.10 8.36
CA ASP A 277 2.71 3.49 7.92
C ASP A 277 2.76 4.48 9.10
N THR A 278 2.11 4.12 10.21
CA THR A 278 2.16 4.93 11.45
C THR A 278 3.57 5.02 12.03
N LEU A 279 4.36 3.94 11.98
CA LEU A 279 5.75 3.91 12.42
C LEU A 279 6.64 4.80 11.53
N VAL A 280 6.36 4.91 10.23
CA VAL A 280 7.05 5.86 9.34
C VAL A 280 6.80 7.30 9.79
N ASN A 281 5.56 7.63 10.16
CA ASN A 281 5.23 8.96 10.72
C ASN A 281 5.93 9.20 12.06
N ALA A 282 6.04 8.19 12.92
CA ALA A 282 6.79 8.30 14.18
C ALA A 282 8.30 8.52 13.95
N TYR A 283 8.89 7.92 12.92
CA TYR A 283 10.30 8.12 12.55
C TYR A 283 10.58 9.59 12.25
N TYR A 284 9.65 10.28 11.60
CA TYR A 284 9.80 11.69 11.25
C TYR A 284 9.98 12.60 12.48
N ILE A 285 9.44 12.22 13.64
CA ILE A 285 9.59 12.92 14.93
C ILE A 285 10.83 12.44 15.70
N LEU A 286 11.02 11.12 15.82
CA LEU A 286 12.05 10.52 16.70
C LEU A 286 13.43 10.40 16.04
N ARG A 287 13.48 10.19 14.73
CA ARG A 287 14.69 10.00 13.92
C ARG A 287 15.63 8.96 14.54
N ASP A 288 16.84 9.37 14.88
CA ASP A 288 17.92 8.51 15.37
C ASP A 288 17.52 7.74 16.65
N ASP A 289 16.66 8.32 17.50
CA ASP A 289 16.21 7.66 18.74
C ASP A 289 15.41 6.39 18.45
N MET A 290 14.56 6.42 17.43
CA MET A 290 13.77 5.26 17.02
C MET A 290 14.67 4.16 16.45
N LEU A 291 15.63 4.54 15.61
CA LEU A 291 16.61 3.59 15.06
C LEU A 291 17.46 2.98 16.18
N ALA A 292 17.93 3.80 17.13
CA ALA A 292 18.71 3.34 18.27
C ALA A 292 17.92 2.34 19.12
N TYR A 293 16.62 2.60 19.35
CA TYR A 293 15.72 1.67 20.05
C TYR A 293 15.68 0.29 19.38
N TYR A 294 15.40 0.22 18.07
CA TYR A 294 15.33 -1.06 17.35
C TYR A 294 16.69 -1.75 17.21
N VAL A 295 17.75 -1.01 16.86
CA VAL A 295 19.08 -1.58 16.62
C VAL A 295 19.67 -2.15 17.92
N SER A 296 19.52 -1.44 19.04
CA SER A 296 20.01 -1.92 20.34
C SER A 296 19.34 -3.24 20.73
N GLU A 297 18.03 -3.33 20.55
CA GLU A 297 17.28 -4.56 20.85
C GLU A 297 17.66 -5.71 19.90
N LEU A 298 17.85 -5.43 18.61
CA LEU A 298 18.30 -6.44 17.65
C LEU A 298 19.69 -6.97 18.00
N ILE A 299 20.62 -6.11 18.40
CA ILE A 299 21.96 -6.53 18.84
C ILE A 299 21.86 -7.47 20.04
N GLU A 300 21.00 -7.16 21.02
CA GLU A 300 20.79 -8.00 22.19
C GLU A 300 20.19 -9.38 21.82
N ARG A 301 19.16 -9.40 20.97
CA ARG A 301 18.50 -10.63 20.52
C ARG A 301 19.39 -11.50 19.64
N ILE A 302 20.19 -10.90 18.75
CA ILE A 302 21.11 -11.63 17.87
C ILE A 302 22.31 -12.16 18.66
N SER A 303 22.85 -11.36 19.60
CA SER A 303 23.97 -11.79 20.44
C SER A 303 23.60 -12.97 21.33
N SER A 304 22.34 -13.07 21.75
CA SER A 304 21.81 -14.22 22.51
C SER A 304 21.51 -15.47 21.65
N HIS A 305 21.39 -15.35 20.32
CA HIS A 305 20.97 -16.42 19.41
C HIS A 305 22.07 -16.89 18.42
N ARG A 306 23.36 -16.72 18.76
CA ARG A 306 24.50 -17.11 17.88
C ARG A 306 24.51 -18.59 17.47
N GLU A 307 23.74 -19.47 18.12
CA GLU A 307 23.59 -20.88 17.75
C GLU A 307 22.47 -21.14 16.72
N ALA A 308 21.47 -20.26 16.58
CA ALA A 308 20.29 -20.46 15.71
C ALA A 308 20.53 -20.13 14.22
N PHE A 309 21.61 -19.41 13.89
CA PHE A 309 21.92 -19.04 12.50
C PHE A 309 22.32 -20.26 11.64
N GLY A 310 22.81 -21.33 12.27
CA GLY A 310 23.10 -22.61 11.60
C GLY A 310 21.85 -23.35 11.13
N GLU A 311 20.72 -23.18 11.83
CA GLU A 311 19.43 -23.79 11.47
C GLU A 311 18.75 -23.06 10.29
N LEU A 312 19.02 -21.77 10.10
CA LEU A 312 18.49 -20.98 8.98
C LEU A 312 19.00 -21.49 7.63
N HIS A 313 20.27 -21.94 7.58
CA HIS A 313 20.85 -22.59 6.39
C HIS A 313 20.22 -23.96 6.09
N ALA A 314 19.78 -24.69 7.12
CA ALA A 314 19.07 -25.97 6.95
C ALA A 314 17.66 -25.79 6.34
N GLY A 315 17.03 -24.62 6.55
CA GLY A 315 15.74 -24.25 5.95
C GLY A 315 15.78 -23.94 4.44
N LEU A 316 16.97 -23.65 3.89
CA LEU A 316 17.13 -23.35 2.46
C LEU A 316 16.98 -24.59 1.55
N VAL A 317 17.03 -25.80 2.12
CA VAL A 317 16.83 -27.06 1.38
C VAL A 317 15.35 -27.28 1.03
N GLY A 318 14.43 -26.57 1.71
CA GLY A 318 12.97 -26.69 1.52
C GLY A 318 12.31 -25.55 0.75
N ILE A 319 13.08 -24.65 0.11
CA ILE A 319 12.54 -23.49 -0.61
C ILE A 319 11.61 -23.95 -1.73
N ASN A 320 10.43 -23.33 -1.81
CA ASN A 320 9.46 -23.63 -2.85
C ASN A 320 10.04 -23.27 -4.23
N ASP A 321 9.68 -24.02 -5.25
CA ASP A 321 10.22 -23.90 -6.60
C ASP A 321 10.03 -22.50 -7.25
N THR A 322 9.00 -21.75 -6.87
CA THR A 322 8.80 -20.34 -7.28
C THR A 322 9.71 -19.37 -6.55
N GLU A 323 10.08 -19.65 -5.30
CA GLU A 323 11.04 -18.86 -4.53
C GLU A 323 12.46 -19.09 -5.04
N LYS A 324 12.80 -20.31 -5.50
CA LYS A 324 14.09 -20.61 -6.14
C LYS A 324 14.38 -19.71 -7.33
N SER A 325 13.39 -19.45 -8.18
CA SER A 325 13.55 -18.54 -9.33
C SER A 325 13.92 -17.11 -8.87
N LYS A 326 13.25 -16.60 -7.83
CA LYS A 326 13.57 -15.29 -7.25
C LYS A 326 14.95 -15.25 -6.58
N VAL A 327 15.33 -16.31 -5.88
CA VAL A 327 16.67 -16.43 -5.28
C VAL A 327 17.75 -16.41 -6.36
N LEU A 328 17.56 -17.17 -7.45
CA LEU A 328 18.50 -17.16 -8.58
C LEU A 328 18.55 -15.80 -9.28
N GLN A 329 17.41 -15.10 -9.41
CA GLN A 329 17.39 -13.71 -9.87
C GLN A 329 18.22 -12.79 -8.95
N SER A 330 18.07 -12.90 -7.63
CA SER A 330 18.87 -12.10 -6.68
C SER A 330 20.37 -12.42 -6.75
N ILE A 331 20.73 -13.70 -6.90
CA ILE A 331 22.14 -14.11 -7.09
C ILE A 331 22.68 -13.53 -8.40
N ALA A 332 21.89 -13.55 -9.48
CA ALA A 332 22.26 -12.96 -10.76
C ALA A 332 22.48 -11.44 -10.66
N SER A 333 21.67 -10.72 -9.88
CA SER A 333 21.88 -9.29 -9.59
C SER A 333 23.16 -9.00 -8.81
N VAL A 334 23.64 -9.95 -7.99
CA VAL A 334 24.95 -9.83 -7.33
C VAL A 334 26.07 -10.13 -8.34
N ILE A 335 25.91 -11.13 -9.20
CA ILE A 335 26.89 -11.48 -10.25
C ILE A 335 27.08 -10.31 -11.22
N GLN A 336 26.00 -9.59 -11.56
CA GLN A 336 26.02 -8.42 -12.43
C GLN A 336 27.02 -7.33 -12.01
N ALA A 337 27.39 -7.26 -10.72
CA ALA A 337 28.36 -6.30 -10.21
C ALA A 337 29.82 -6.66 -10.51
N LEU A 338 30.09 -7.87 -11.04
CA LEU A 338 31.44 -8.32 -11.39
C LEU A 338 31.88 -7.79 -12.77
N PRO A 339 33.19 -7.82 -13.08
CA PRO A 339 33.66 -7.61 -14.45
C PRO A 339 33.12 -8.69 -15.41
N PRO A 340 32.83 -8.36 -16.70
CA PRO A 340 32.21 -9.30 -17.65
C PRO A 340 32.96 -10.63 -17.83
N GLU A 341 34.29 -10.65 -17.67
CA GLU A 341 35.10 -11.86 -17.77
C GLU A 341 34.95 -12.79 -16.55
N GLU A 342 34.68 -12.22 -15.37
CA GLU A 342 34.50 -12.94 -14.10
C GLU A 342 33.04 -13.37 -13.88
N GLU A 343 32.09 -12.76 -14.60
CA GLU A 343 30.69 -13.18 -14.62
C GLU A 343 30.49 -14.57 -15.28
N ILE A 344 31.37 -14.96 -16.23
CA ILE A 344 31.16 -16.15 -17.07
C ILE A 344 31.03 -17.44 -16.25
N PRO A 345 31.95 -17.80 -15.33
CA PRO A 345 31.86 -19.05 -14.59
C PRO A 345 30.61 -19.13 -13.67
N PRO A 346 30.25 -18.10 -12.89
CA PRO A 346 29.02 -18.08 -12.11
C PRO A 346 27.74 -18.21 -12.95
N VAL A 347 27.65 -17.49 -14.08
CA VAL A 347 26.48 -17.56 -14.97
C VAL A 347 26.34 -18.96 -15.58
N GLU A 348 27.44 -19.55 -16.04
CA GLU A 348 27.45 -20.93 -16.56
C GLU A 348 26.97 -21.93 -15.50
N ALA A 349 27.46 -21.81 -14.26
CA ALA A 349 27.12 -22.71 -13.16
C ALA A 349 25.62 -22.66 -12.78
N ILE A 350 24.99 -21.49 -12.90
CA ILE A 350 23.57 -21.31 -12.56
C ILE A 350 22.65 -21.71 -13.72
N VAL A 351 22.99 -21.34 -14.96
CA VAL A 351 22.09 -21.51 -16.12
C VAL A 351 22.22 -22.89 -16.77
N SER A 352 23.43 -23.47 -16.83
CA SER A 352 23.67 -24.75 -17.51
C SER A 352 22.80 -25.91 -16.97
N PRO A 353 22.63 -26.09 -15.64
CA PRO A 353 21.75 -27.13 -15.10
C PRO A 353 20.28 -26.92 -15.46
N VAL A 354 19.81 -25.66 -15.47
CA VAL A 354 18.42 -25.28 -15.79
C VAL A 354 18.11 -25.59 -17.26
N VAL A 355 19.02 -25.22 -18.17
CA VAL A 355 18.88 -25.51 -19.61
C VAL A 355 18.97 -27.01 -19.88
N SER A 356 19.90 -27.72 -19.23
CA SER A 356 20.02 -29.18 -19.37
C SER A 356 18.74 -29.90 -18.91
N LYS A 357 18.17 -29.47 -17.78
CA LYS A 357 16.89 -29.99 -17.27
C LYS A 357 15.75 -29.73 -18.25
N LEU A 358 15.68 -28.53 -18.83
CA LEU A 358 14.68 -28.19 -19.85
C LEU A 358 14.81 -29.11 -21.07
N TYR A 359 16.02 -29.40 -21.55
CA TYR A 359 16.23 -30.35 -22.64
C TYR A 359 15.79 -31.77 -22.32
N GLU A 360 16.07 -32.27 -21.12
CA GLU A 360 15.61 -33.59 -20.66
C GLU A 360 14.08 -33.68 -20.69
N LEU A 361 13.40 -32.64 -20.18
CA LEU A 361 11.93 -32.58 -20.17
C LEU A 361 11.34 -32.56 -21.59
N LEU A 362 11.99 -31.87 -22.53
CA LEU A 362 11.54 -31.79 -23.93
C LEU A 362 11.82 -33.07 -24.73
N GLN A 363 12.74 -33.93 -24.29
CA GLN A 363 13.08 -35.20 -24.97
C GLN A 363 12.33 -36.41 -24.42
N SER A 364 11.79 -36.32 -23.21
CA SER A 364 11.09 -37.43 -22.57
C SER A 364 9.75 -37.73 -23.27
N PRO A 365 9.47 -38.97 -23.71
CA PRO A 365 8.14 -39.36 -24.17
C PRO A 365 7.17 -39.30 -22.99
N ALA A 366 6.35 -38.25 -22.94
CA ALA A 366 5.57 -37.87 -21.76
C ALA A 366 4.57 -38.98 -21.32
N GLN A 367 4.75 -39.50 -20.12
CA GLN A 367 3.74 -40.33 -19.43
C GLN A 367 2.66 -39.46 -18.75
N LEU A 368 2.97 -38.19 -18.43
CA LEU A 368 2.06 -37.20 -17.84
C LEU A 368 2.32 -35.79 -18.45
N PRO A 369 1.46 -35.31 -19.38
CA PRO A 369 1.66 -34.02 -20.06
C PRO A 369 1.59 -32.79 -19.13
N GLU A 370 0.77 -32.82 -18.08
CA GLU A 370 0.52 -31.66 -17.23
C GLU A 370 1.68 -31.33 -16.27
N GLU A 371 2.27 -32.35 -15.65
CA GLU A 371 3.46 -32.19 -14.80
C GLU A 371 4.66 -31.73 -15.61
N THR A 372 4.84 -32.31 -16.81
CA THR A 372 5.92 -31.92 -17.73
C THR A 372 5.76 -30.45 -18.14
N ARG A 373 4.54 -30.01 -18.46
CA ARG A 373 4.22 -28.61 -18.77
C ARG A 373 4.59 -27.68 -17.62
N ALA A 374 4.19 -28.00 -16.39
CA ALA A 374 4.49 -27.17 -15.21
C ALA A 374 6.01 -27.02 -14.98
N LEU A 375 6.77 -28.11 -15.14
CA LEU A 375 8.23 -28.09 -15.02
C LEU A 375 8.89 -27.28 -16.14
N VAL A 376 8.41 -27.38 -17.38
CA VAL A 376 8.90 -26.56 -18.51
C VAL A 376 8.68 -25.07 -18.22
N VAL A 377 7.47 -24.68 -17.80
CA VAL A 377 7.15 -23.29 -17.42
C VAL A 377 8.10 -22.80 -16.32
N GLN A 378 8.36 -23.62 -15.31
CA GLN A 378 9.27 -23.27 -14.22
C GLN A 378 10.71 -23.06 -14.71
N GLN A 379 11.24 -23.92 -15.59
CA GLN A 379 12.59 -23.74 -16.12
C GLN A 379 12.70 -22.46 -16.97
N LEU A 380 11.70 -22.18 -17.82
CA LEU A 380 11.65 -20.95 -18.61
C LEU A 380 11.63 -19.69 -17.72
N GLN A 381 10.80 -19.69 -16.68
CA GLN A 381 10.72 -18.59 -15.70
C GLN A 381 12.03 -18.42 -14.93
N THR A 382 12.74 -19.51 -14.65
CA THR A 382 14.03 -19.47 -13.96
C THR A 382 15.10 -18.83 -14.85
N ILE A 383 15.18 -19.22 -16.12
CA ILE A 383 16.09 -18.59 -17.10
C ILE A 383 15.74 -17.11 -17.25
N ALA A 384 14.44 -16.77 -17.34
CA ALA A 384 13.98 -15.39 -17.41
C ALA A 384 14.37 -14.57 -16.16
N GLY A 385 14.23 -15.16 -14.96
CA GLY A 385 14.63 -14.53 -13.70
C GLY A 385 16.13 -14.25 -13.65
N VAL A 386 16.97 -15.21 -14.03
CA VAL A 386 18.43 -15.01 -14.11
C VAL A 386 18.79 -13.91 -15.11
N ALA A 387 18.17 -13.92 -16.31
CA ALA A 387 18.41 -12.89 -17.31
C ALA A 387 18.04 -11.49 -16.82
N ARG A 388 16.88 -11.32 -16.16
CA ARG A 388 16.49 -10.04 -15.52
C ARG A 388 17.47 -9.61 -14.43
N GLY A 389 17.96 -10.57 -13.65
CA GLY A 389 18.93 -10.28 -12.60
C GLY A 389 20.25 -9.75 -13.16
N LEU A 390 20.67 -10.22 -14.33
CA LEU A 390 21.87 -9.73 -15.04
C LEU A 390 21.67 -8.38 -15.73
N THR A 391 20.43 -7.93 -15.92
CA THR A 391 20.14 -6.62 -16.50
C THR A 391 20.41 -5.53 -15.46
N ARG A 392 21.19 -4.51 -15.84
CA ARG A 392 21.44 -3.34 -14.98
C ARG A 392 20.17 -2.52 -14.85
N THR A 393 19.70 -2.29 -13.63
CA THR A 393 18.49 -1.52 -13.33
C THR A 393 18.69 0.00 -13.29
N ASN A 394 19.90 0.51 -13.56
CA ASN A 394 20.12 1.96 -13.59
C ASN A 394 19.51 2.57 -14.85
N ASP A 395 18.76 3.66 -14.65
CA ASP A 395 18.02 4.44 -15.64
C ASP A 395 18.77 4.68 -16.97
N SER A 396 18.55 3.80 -17.96
CA SER A 396 18.93 4.02 -19.36
C SER A 396 18.24 5.23 -20.01
N LEU A 397 17.42 5.98 -19.28
CA LEU A 397 16.74 7.17 -19.78
C LEU A 397 17.61 8.45 -19.75
N LEU A 398 18.75 8.46 -19.05
CA LEU A 398 19.57 9.67 -18.89
C LEU A 398 21.08 9.52 -19.16
N ILE A 399 21.57 8.38 -19.65
CA ILE A 399 23.01 8.13 -19.82
C ILE A 399 23.34 7.79 -21.27
N PHE A 400 23.20 8.77 -22.17
CA PHE A 400 23.98 8.80 -23.42
C PHE A 400 25.20 9.71 -23.23
N ASP A 401 25.92 9.52 -22.13
CA ASP A 401 27.25 10.12 -22.04
C ASP A 401 28.19 9.24 -22.85
N ASP A 402 28.59 9.74 -24.01
CA ASP A 402 29.39 9.05 -25.04
C ASP A 402 30.88 8.93 -24.61
N SER A 403 31.07 8.75 -23.30
CA SER A 403 32.32 8.74 -22.58
C SER A 403 33.20 7.56 -23.00
N PRO A 404 34.53 7.74 -23.00
CA PRO A 404 35.46 6.67 -23.37
C PRO A 404 35.34 5.44 -22.46
N ASP A 405 34.93 5.62 -21.20
CA ASP A 405 34.82 4.54 -20.22
C ASP A 405 33.62 3.61 -20.51
N MET A 406 32.48 4.16 -20.93
CA MET A 406 31.32 3.35 -21.37
C MET A 406 31.62 2.53 -22.61
N LYS A 407 32.29 3.14 -23.60
CA LYS A 407 32.71 2.43 -24.83
C LYS A 407 33.68 1.28 -24.51
N GLN A 408 34.55 1.47 -23.51
CA GLN A 408 35.43 0.41 -23.05
C GLN A 408 34.68 -0.73 -22.36
N GLU A 409 33.66 -0.42 -21.56
CA GLU A 409 32.83 -1.41 -20.90
C GLU A 409 31.99 -2.23 -21.90
N THR A 410 31.35 -1.57 -22.87
CA THR A 410 30.63 -2.25 -23.96
C THR A 410 31.54 -3.18 -24.77
N GLU A 411 32.78 -2.76 -25.06
CA GLU A 411 33.74 -3.61 -25.76
C GLU A 411 34.22 -4.81 -24.93
N ARG A 412 34.39 -4.64 -23.60
CA ARG A 412 34.68 -5.77 -22.70
C ARG A 412 33.53 -6.78 -22.70
N MET A 413 32.30 -6.30 -22.57
CA MET A 413 31.10 -7.13 -22.65
C MET A 413 31.01 -7.86 -24.01
N ARG A 414 31.29 -7.17 -25.12
CA ARG A 414 31.33 -7.79 -26.46
C ARG A 414 32.35 -8.93 -26.55
N ARG A 415 33.52 -8.78 -25.93
CA ARG A 415 34.55 -9.83 -25.86
C ARG A 415 34.15 -10.99 -24.97
N ALA A 416 33.58 -10.71 -23.78
CA ALA A 416 33.09 -11.75 -22.89
C ALA A 416 32.00 -12.60 -23.55
N ARG A 417 31.11 -11.99 -24.34
CA ARG A 417 30.11 -12.69 -25.15
C ARG A 417 30.69 -13.58 -26.25
N GLN A 418 31.92 -13.35 -26.69
CA GLN A 418 32.61 -14.20 -27.67
C GLN A 418 33.28 -15.42 -27.04
N ASP A 419 33.29 -15.54 -25.70
CA ASP A 419 33.77 -16.75 -25.02
C ASP A 419 32.97 -17.97 -25.48
N PRO A 420 33.63 -19.08 -25.88
CA PRO A 420 32.96 -20.30 -26.33
C PRO A 420 31.91 -20.87 -25.35
N ARG A 421 32.06 -20.63 -24.04
CA ARG A 421 31.11 -21.06 -23.02
C ARG A 421 29.81 -20.26 -23.10
N VAL A 422 29.91 -18.94 -23.23
CA VAL A 422 28.76 -18.03 -23.34
C VAL A 422 28.04 -18.21 -24.68
N VAL A 423 28.78 -18.42 -25.77
CA VAL A 423 28.20 -18.76 -27.08
C VAL A 423 27.38 -20.05 -26.99
N ARG A 424 27.97 -21.14 -26.48
CA ARG A 424 27.25 -22.41 -26.31
C ARG A 424 26.02 -22.29 -25.42
N LEU A 425 26.09 -21.49 -24.36
CA LEU A 425 24.97 -21.27 -23.45
C LEU A 425 23.82 -20.55 -24.15
N ARG A 426 24.11 -19.49 -24.91
CA ARG A 426 23.11 -18.76 -25.70
C ARG A 426 22.49 -19.61 -26.80
N ASP A 427 23.31 -20.39 -27.51
CA ASP A 427 22.83 -21.33 -28.53
C ASP A 427 21.91 -22.39 -27.90
N ALA A 428 22.27 -22.93 -26.74
CA ALA A 428 21.46 -23.90 -26.02
C ALA A 428 20.12 -23.31 -25.51
N ILE A 429 20.11 -22.05 -25.05
CA ILE A 429 18.87 -21.36 -24.67
C ILE A 429 17.99 -21.17 -25.91
N LEU A 430 18.54 -20.67 -27.02
CA LEU A 430 17.79 -20.42 -28.25
C LEU A 430 17.20 -21.72 -28.82
N ASP A 431 17.98 -22.79 -28.86
CA ASP A 431 17.53 -24.11 -29.32
C ASP A 431 16.46 -24.71 -28.39
N ALA A 432 16.58 -24.53 -27.07
CA ALA A 432 15.57 -24.96 -26.11
C ALA A 432 14.26 -24.16 -26.28
N THR A 433 14.35 -22.85 -26.47
CA THR A 433 13.21 -21.97 -26.77
C THR A 433 12.52 -22.42 -28.06
N ARG A 434 13.28 -22.67 -29.14
CA ARG A 434 12.75 -23.17 -30.41
C ARG A 434 11.97 -24.47 -30.25
N ARG A 435 12.56 -25.47 -29.57
CA ARG A 435 11.89 -26.76 -29.32
C ARG A 435 10.63 -26.61 -28.48
N THR A 436 10.64 -25.69 -27.52
CA THR A 436 9.46 -25.43 -26.68
C THR A 436 8.34 -24.81 -27.50
N VAL A 437 8.65 -23.83 -28.37
CA VAL A 437 7.68 -23.27 -29.34
C VAL A 437 7.15 -24.38 -30.26
N ASP A 438 8.01 -25.23 -30.81
CA ASP A 438 7.61 -26.29 -31.73
C ASP A 438 6.64 -27.31 -31.12
N LEU A 439 6.75 -27.57 -29.81
CA LEU A 439 5.91 -28.55 -29.11
C LEU A 439 4.69 -27.94 -28.42
N TRP A 440 4.79 -26.71 -27.89
CA TRP A 440 3.82 -26.14 -26.95
C TRP A 440 3.31 -24.74 -27.33
N CYS A 441 3.50 -24.27 -28.56
CA CYS A 441 3.03 -22.94 -29.00
C CYS A 441 1.52 -22.68 -28.84
N THR A 442 0.71 -23.71 -28.67
CA THR A 442 -0.75 -23.60 -28.47
C THR A 442 -1.15 -23.55 -26.99
N ASP A 443 -0.22 -23.83 -26.08
CA ASP A 443 -0.49 -23.78 -24.64
C ASP A 443 -0.33 -22.35 -24.12
N ALA A 444 -1.36 -21.83 -23.46
CA ALA A 444 -1.37 -20.46 -22.97
C ALA A 444 -0.29 -20.22 -21.90
N SER A 445 -0.11 -21.15 -20.95
CA SER A 445 0.84 -21.00 -19.86
C SER A 445 2.30 -21.04 -20.32
N VAL A 446 2.60 -21.89 -21.30
CA VAL A 446 3.94 -21.96 -21.91
C VAL A 446 4.18 -20.74 -22.78
N SER A 447 3.17 -20.27 -23.53
CA SER A 447 3.25 -19.05 -24.34
C SER A 447 3.55 -17.81 -23.48
N ASP A 448 2.90 -17.68 -22.32
CA ASP A 448 3.17 -16.60 -21.36
C ASP A 448 4.60 -16.70 -20.80
N ALA A 449 5.05 -17.90 -20.41
CA ALA A 449 6.41 -18.10 -19.91
C ALA A 449 7.49 -17.82 -20.99
N LEU A 450 7.22 -18.19 -22.24
CA LEU A 450 8.08 -17.87 -23.39
C LEU A 450 8.11 -16.36 -23.65
N SER A 451 6.98 -15.67 -23.53
CA SER A 451 6.91 -14.21 -23.65
C SER A 451 7.77 -13.52 -22.59
N GLU A 452 7.63 -13.94 -21.34
CA GLU A 452 8.38 -13.42 -20.21
C GLU A 452 9.89 -13.71 -20.32
N LEU A 453 10.26 -14.87 -20.86
CA LEU A 453 11.63 -15.22 -21.18
C LEU A 453 12.18 -14.32 -22.30
N CYS A 454 11.48 -14.22 -23.44
CA CYS A 454 11.91 -13.40 -24.58
C CYS A 454 12.11 -11.94 -24.17
N LYS A 455 11.20 -11.35 -23.38
CA LYS A 455 11.37 -9.98 -22.85
C LYS A 455 12.60 -9.84 -21.95
N ALA A 456 12.95 -10.88 -21.19
CA ALA A 456 14.07 -10.87 -20.26
C ALA A 456 15.44 -11.08 -20.92
N ILE A 457 15.49 -11.90 -21.98
CA ILE A 457 16.72 -12.24 -22.71
C ILE A 457 16.95 -11.37 -23.94
N THR A 458 16.07 -10.41 -24.24
CA THR A 458 16.35 -9.39 -25.26
C THR A 458 16.54 -8.04 -24.61
N SER A 459 17.54 -7.31 -25.10
CA SER A 459 17.94 -5.99 -24.62
C SER A 459 18.23 -5.09 -25.81
N LEU A 460 18.21 -3.77 -25.57
CA LEU A 460 18.76 -2.84 -26.54
C LEU A 460 20.28 -3.07 -26.69
N PRO A 461 20.90 -2.69 -27.82
CA PRO A 461 22.33 -2.87 -28.02
C PRO A 461 23.22 -2.20 -26.95
N SER A 462 22.70 -1.18 -26.26
CA SER A 462 23.35 -0.50 -25.14
C SER A 462 23.38 -1.33 -23.85
N ASP A 463 22.43 -2.25 -23.67
CA ASP A 463 22.16 -2.97 -22.43
C ASP A 463 22.41 -4.49 -22.58
N ASP A 464 23.31 -4.84 -23.50
CA ASP A 464 23.63 -6.22 -23.85
C ASP A 464 24.28 -6.97 -22.66
N THR A 465 23.63 -8.01 -22.15
CA THR A 465 24.15 -8.87 -21.07
C THR A 465 24.90 -10.08 -21.63
N LEU A 466 25.48 -10.93 -20.78
CA LEU A 466 26.06 -12.22 -21.24
C LEU A 466 25.01 -13.16 -21.85
N LEU A 467 23.75 -13.09 -21.41
CA LEU A 467 22.68 -13.98 -21.87
C LEU A 467 21.82 -13.40 -22.99
N SER A 468 21.98 -12.11 -23.33
CA SER A 468 21.06 -11.49 -24.30
C SER A 468 21.18 -12.13 -25.69
N LEU A 469 20.02 -12.50 -26.25
CA LEU A 469 19.86 -13.11 -27.56
C LEU A 469 19.47 -12.08 -28.63
N PRO A 470 19.84 -12.31 -29.90
CA PRO A 470 19.43 -11.45 -31.00
C PRO A 470 17.92 -11.52 -31.24
N ALA A 471 17.29 -10.35 -31.47
CA ALA A 471 15.84 -10.25 -31.69
C ALA A 471 15.36 -10.95 -32.99
N GLY A 472 16.20 -11.00 -34.04
CA GLY A 472 15.83 -11.56 -35.35
C GLY A 472 15.39 -13.03 -35.30
N PRO A 473 16.24 -13.97 -34.81
CA PRO A 473 15.87 -15.38 -34.68
C PRO A 473 14.64 -15.61 -33.80
N LEU A 474 14.48 -14.83 -32.71
CA LEU A 474 13.31 -14.91 -31.85
C LEU A 474 12.03 -14.45 -32.56
N LEU A 475 12.12 -13.40 -33.38
CA LEU A 475 11.00 -12.92 -34.20
C LEU A 475 10.53 -13.98 -35.21
N GLU A 476 11.47 -14.69 -35.84
CA GLU A 476 11.13 -15.81 -36.74
C GLU A 476 10.37 -16.93 -36.01
N LEU A 477 10.78 -17.29 -34.80
CA LEU A 477 10.08 -18.28 -33.96
C LEU A 477 8.66 -17.82 -33.61
N ILE A 478 8.47 -16.54 -33.29
CA ILE A 478 7.15 -15.97 -32.99
C ILE A 478 6.24 -15.96 -34.21
N CYS A 479 6.80 -15.69 -35.40
CA CYS A 479 6.04 -15.80 -36.65
C CYS A 479 5.58 -17.24 -36.89
N LEU A 480 6.42 -18.24 -36.64
CA LEU A 480 6.04 -19.66 -36.72
C LEU A 480 4.95 -20.02 -35.70
N ALA A 481 5.06 -19.55 -34.47
CA ALA A 481 4.03 -19.75 -33.44
C ALA A 481 2.69 -19.12 -33.85
N SER A 482 2.73 -17.89 -34.38
CA SER A 482 1.56 -17.11 -34.82
C SER A 482 0.82 -17.74 -35.99
N GLN A 483 1.53 -18.44 -36.88
CA GLN A 483 0.92 -19.20 -37.98
C GLN A 483 0.10 -20.39 -37.49
N ARG A 484 0.48 -20.98 -36.35
CA ARG A 484 -0.25 -22.11 -35.73
C ARG A 484 -1.42 -21.62 -34.90
N GLN A 485 -1.20 -20.61 -34.06
CA GLN A 485 -2.25 -19.97 -33.27
C GLN A 485 -1.90 -18.51 -33.00
N LEU A 486 -2.68 -17.61 -33.57
CA LEU A 486 -2.51 -16.18 -33.35
C LEU A 486 -3.06 -15.80 -31.97
N THR A 487 -2.21 -15.18 -31.14
CA THR A 487 -2.60 -14.69 -29.81
C THR A 487 -2.10 -13.25 -29.61
N ALA A 488 -2.73 -12.53 -28.68
CA ALA A 488 -2.28 -11.19 -28.31
C ALA A 488 -0.85 -11.18 -27.76
N VAL A 489 -0.44 -12.26 -27.08
CA VAL A 489 0.92 -12.43 -26.52
C VAL A 489 1.97 -12.43 -27.64
N TRP A 490 1.73 -13.18 -28.72
CA TRP A 490 2.63 -13.25 -29.87
C TRP A 490 2.72 -11.93 -30.63
N LEU A 491 1.59 -11.25 -30.82
CA LEU A 491 1.55 -9.94 -31.47
C LEU A 491 2.33 -8.88 -30.68
N ASN A 492 2.10 -8.79 -29.37
CA ASN A 492 2.82 -7.85 -28.50
C ASN A 492 4.33 -8.11 -28.50
N LEU A 493 4.74 -9.38 -28.45
CA LEU A 493 6.14 -9.75 -28.48
C LEU A 493 6.78 -9.45 -29.84
N ALA A 494 6.08 -9.70 -30.94
CA ALA A 494 6.54 -9.33 -32.27
C ALA A 494 6.72 -7.81 -32.41
N THR A 495 5.78 -7.01 -31.91
CA THR A 495 5.92 -5.54 -31.86
C THR A 495 7.16 -5.12 -31.08
N MET A 496 7.37 -5.69 -29.90
CA MET A 496 8.54 -5.39 -29.06
C MET A 496 9.86 -5.73 -29.75
N LEU A 497 9.98 -6.90 -30.38
CA LEU A 497 11.20 -7.30 -31.10
C LEU A 497 11.42 -6.47 -32.37
N ILE A 498 10.36 -6.12 -33.11
CA ILE A 498 10.48 -5.23 -34.28
C ILE A 498 11.03 -3.86 -33.86
N ILE A 499 10.56 -3.31 -32.73
CA ILE A 499 11.08 -2.05 -32.18
C ILE A 499 12.56 -2.20 -31.77
N GLN A 500 12.97 -3.33 -31.20
CA GLN A 500 14.39 -3.56 -30.85
C GLN A 500 15.31 -3.67 -32.09
N MET A 501 14.78 -4.13 -33.23
CA MET A 501 15.55 -4.22 -34.48
C MET A 501 15.75 -2.87 -35.17
N ASP A 502 14.92 -1.87 -34.88
CA ASP A 502 15.05 -0.48 -35.33
C ASP A 502 14.56 0.47 -34.22
N PRO A 503 15.37 0.69 -33.16
CA PRO A 503 14.94 1.48 -32.02
C PRO A 503 14.66 2.92 -32.46
N PRO A 504 13.52 3.51 -32.06
CA PRO A 504 13.20 4.88 -32.42
C PRO A 504 14.25 5.83 -31.84
N ALA A 505 14.77 6.73 -32.67
CA ALA A 505 15.67 7.78 -32.20
C ALA A 505 14.92 8.66 -31.17
N LEU A 506 15.44 8.73 -29.94
CA LEU A 506 14.86 9.51 -28.84
C LEU A 506 14.96 11.03 -29.06
N PHE A 507 15.78 11.47 -30.03
CA PHE A 507 15.90 12.86 -30.45
C PHE A 507 15.65 12.98 -31.96
N PRO A 508 15.01 14.07 -32.44
CA PRO A 508 14.85 14.32 -33.87
C PRO A 508 16.22 14.65 -34.50
N THR A 509 16.93 13.61 -34.95
CA THR A 509 18.11 13.79 -35.81
C THR A 509 17.65 14.05 -37.24
N THR A 510 18.32 14.98 -37.94
CA THR A 510 18.04 15.31 -39.35
C THR A 510 18.22 14.13 -40.32
N PHE A 511 18.81 13.03 -39.85
CA PHE A 511 18.95 11.76 -40.55
C PHE A 511 18.30 10.66 -39.72
N LYS A 512 17.25 10.02 -40.25
CA LYS A 512 16.71 8.78 -39.70
C LYS A 512 17.79 7.70 -39.77
N SER A 513 17.98 6.93 -38.70
CA SER A 513 18.77 5.70 -38.76
C SER A 513 18.25 4.85 -39.91
N VAL A 514 19.13 4.46 -40.83
CA VAL A 514 18.77 3.55 -41.92
C VAL A 514 18.84 2.15 -41.35
N PRO A 515 17.73 1.38 -41.30
CA PRO A 515 17.75 0.01 -40.81
C PRO A 515 18.74 -0.82 -41.63
N SER A 516 19.44 -1.75 -40.99
CA SER A 516 20.32 -2.66 -41.74
C SER A 516 19.50 -3.43 -42.79
N PRO A 517 20.08 -3.73 -43.98
CA PRO A 517 19.35 -4.43 -45.03
C PRO A 517 18.83 -5.80 -44.58
N GLU A 518 19.55 -6.46 -43.65
CA GLU A 518 19.15 -7.71 -43.01
C GLU A 518 17.94 -7.51 -42.08
N ALA A 519 17.97 -6.50 -41.20
CA ALA A 519 16.85 -6.21 -40.31
C ALA A 519 15.58 -5.86 -41.08
N ARG A 520 15.72 -5.07 -42.16
CA ARG A 520 14.61 -4.75 -43.07
C ARG A 520 14.03 -6.00 -43.73
N GLY A 521 14.88 -6.95 -44.14
CA GLY A 521 14.44 -8.22 -44.70
C GLY A 521 13.65 -9.06 -43.69
N THR A 522 14.18 -9.23 -42.48
CA THR A 522 13.50 -9.98 -41.40
C THR A 522 12.16 -9.35 -41.03
N VAL A 523 12.09 -8.02 -40.87
CA VAL A 523 10.84 -7.32 -40.54
C VAL A 523 9.81 -7.46 -41.67
N LEU A 524 10.20 -7.34 -42.93
CA LEU A 524 9.28 -7.53 -44.07
C LEU A 524 8.69 -8.94 -44.11
N ASN A 525 9.51 -9.96 -43.87
CA ASN A 525 9.08 -11.34 -43.79
C ASN A 525 8.13 -11.55 -42.61
N ALA A 526 8.46 -11.00 -41.44
CA ALA A 526 7.63 -11.08 -40.24
C ALA A 526 6.27 -10.42 -40.43
N VAL A 527 6.23 -9.21 -41.00
CA VAL A 527 4.99 -8.49 -41.29
C VAL A 527 4.10 -9.28 -42.25
N THR A 528 4.68 -9.88 -43.29
CA THR A 528 3.94 -10.69 -44.25
C THR A 528 3.32 -11.93 -43.58
N ALA A 529 4.10 -12.64 -42.76
CA ALA A 529 3.63 -13.81 -42.02
C ALA A 529 2.51 -13.46 -41.02
N LEU A 530 2.67 -12.38 -40.25
CA LEU A 530 1.69 -11.94 -39.26
C LEU A 530 0.42 -11.39 -39.90
N LEU A 531 0.53 -10.66 -41.00
CA LEU A 531 -0.62 -10.16 -41.76
C LEU A 531 -1.42 -11.32 -42.35
N GLN A 532 -0.75 -12.29 -42.97
CA GLN A 532 -1.40 -13.47 -43.52
C GLN A 532 -2.10 -14.29 -42.42
N SER A 533 -1.45 -14.47 -41.26
CA SER A 533 -2.03 -15.19 -40.12
C SER A 533 -3.26 -14.46 -39.56
N SER A 534 -3.18 -13.13 -39.44
CA SER A 534 -4.31 -12.28 -39.01
C SER A 534 -5.48 -12.34 -39.99
N LEU A 535 -5.21 -12.23 -41.29
CA LEU A 535 -6.25 -12.30 -42.33
C LEU A 535 -6.91 -13.68 -42.38
N ASN A 536 -6.15 -14.76 -42.19
CA ASN A 536 -6.69 -16.11 -42.11
C ASN A 536 -7.62 -16.30 -40.90
N MET A 537 -7.30 -15.67 -39.76
CA MET A 537 -8.15 -15.68 -38.57
C MET A 537 -9.44 -14.90 -38.81
N PHE A 538 -9.36 -13.69 -39.38
CA PHE A 538 -10.54 -12.87 -39.69
C PHE A 538 -11.40 -13.43 -40.82
N GLY A 539 -10.83 -14.26 -41.69
CA GLY A 539 -11.53 -14.92 -42.79
C GLY A 539 -12.34 -16.17 -42.38
N GLN A 540 -12.28 -16.61 -41.12
CA GLN A 540 -13.04 -17.78 -40.67
C GLN A 540 -14.55 -17.47 -40.54
N PRO A 541 -15.44 -18.41 -40.87
CA PRO A 541 -16.89 -18.23 -40.71
C PRO A 541 -17.24 -17.92 -39.24
N GLY A 542 -17.92 -16.80 -38.99
CA GLY A 542 -18.27 -16.35 -37.63
C GLY A 542 -17.26 -15.40 -36.99
N ALA A 543 -16.07 -15.21 -37.57
CA ALA A 543 -15.16 -14.16 -37.15
C ALA A 543 -15.75 -12.77 -37.48
N MET A 544 -15.55 -11.81 -36.57
CA MET A 544 -16.06 -10.42 -36.65
C MET A 544 -17.59 -10.24 -36.55
N VAL A 545 -18.36 -11.27 -36.19
CA VAL A 545 -19.83 -11.14 -36.01
C VAL A 545 -20.19 -10.40 -34.71
N ASP A 546 -19.36 -10.50 -33.66
CA ASP A 546 -19.57 -9.80 -32.37
C ASP A 546 -19.10 -8.34 -32.33
N VAL A 547 -18.49 -7.83 -33.40
CA VAL A 547 -18.01 -6.42 -33.45
C VAL A 547 -19.16 -5.46 -33.82
N CYS A 548 -20.32 -5.97 -34.24
CA CYS A 548 -21.46 -5.20 -34.71
C CYS A 548 -22.72 -5.33 -33.82
N PHE A 549 -22.62 -5.25 -32.49
CA PHE A 549 -23.79 -4.90 -31.65
C PHE A 549 -23.37 -4.15 -30.38
N GLY A 550 -23.01 -2.87 -30.54
CA GLY A 550 -23.35 -1.89 -29.51
C GLY A 550 -24.86 -1.61 -29.59
N PRO A 551 -25.58 -1.45 -28.47
CA PRO A 551 -27.04 -1.34 -28.50
C PRO A 551 -27.45 -0.04 -29.21
N ASP A 552 -28.13 -0.18 -30.34
CA ASP A 552 -28.76 0.93 -31.04
C ASP A 552 -29.93 1.43 -30.18
N PRO A 553 -29.99 2.72 -29.78
CA PRO A 553 -30.95 3.23 -28.79
C PRO A 553 -32.37 3.45 -29.34
N ALA A 554 -32.76 2.74 -30.40
CA ALA A 554 -33.94 3.07 -31.21
C ALA A 554 -34.96 1.93 -31.41
N ALA A 555 -35.09 1.00 -30.46
CA ALA A 555 -36.12 -0.04 -30.50
C ALA A 555 -37.06 -0.01 -29.28
N HIS A 556 -37.63 1.16 -28.99
CA HIS A 556 -38.87 1.27 -28.23
C HIS A 556 -39.85 2.17 -28.97
N ILE A 557 -40.50 1.63 -30.00
CA ILE A 557 -41.80 2.11 -30.45
C ILE A 557 -42.70 0.89 -30.65
N GLN A 558 -43.70 0.80 -29.79
CA GLN A 558 -44.87 -0.04 -29.90
C GLN A 558 -45.68 0.34 -31.15
N GLU A 559 -46.21 -0.65 -31.85
CA GLU A 559 -47.53 -0.62 -32.52
C GLU A 559 -47.98 -2.11 -32.63
N THR A 560 -48.76 -2.59 -31.67
CA THR A 560 -50.24 -2.67 -31.67
C THR A 560 -50.81 -3.81 -32.52
N ASP A 561 -51.29 -4.80 -31.78
CA ASP A 561 -52.65 -5.35 -31.83
C ASP A 561 -53.08 -6.38 -32.91
N LEU A 562 -53.84 -7.35 -32.38
CA LEU A 562 -54.91 -8.17 -32.96
C LEU A 562 -54.61 -9.58 -33.52
N SER A 563 -55.45 -10.51 -33.02
CA SER A 563 -55.78 -11.89 -33.42
C SER A 563 -54.70 -12.96 -33.15
N GLU A 564 -54.95 -14.07 -32.42
CA GLU A 564 -56.15 -14.79 -31.98
C GLU A 564 -56.05 -15.22 -30.51
#